data_AF-A0A962THE3-F1
#
_entry.id   AF-A0A962THE3-F1
#
_cell.length_a   1.000
_cell.length_b   1.000
_cell.length_c   1.000
_cell.angle_alpha   90.00
_cell.angle_beta   90.00
_cell.angle_gamma   90.00
#
_symmetry.space_group_name_H-M   'P 1'
#
loop_
_entity.id
_entity.type
_entity.pdbx_description
1 polymer ?
#
loop_
_entity_poly.entity_id
_entity_poly.type
_entity_poly.pdbx_seq_one_letter_code
_entity_poly.pdbx_strand_id
1 'polypeptide(L)'
;DLLHWMTRQAWGLYRYARLTHLIIPDPVMEHPVMSDAIPNSAYGRYVREHADFFRRPELVVAFLTGCYASQVTSVQRQERGADPFTKKFIGRLLNRQHLQRLYREGHGKLAQYGKLGYVITGLDPDLANAWVACGENWAISDEEATFAFTIGYSLAYRIGQLEK
;
A
#
# COMPACT_ATOMS: atom_id res chain seq x y z
N ASP A 1 -32.23 8.69 -32.14
CA ASP A 1 -31.42 8.38 -30.94
C ASP A 1 -31.49 9.44 -29.86
N LEU A 2 -32.52 9.38 -29.02
CA LEU A 2 -32.72 10.27 -27.86
C LEU A 2 -31.61 10.17 -26.81
N LEU A 3 -30.98 8.99 -26.70
CA LEU A 3 -29.92 8.69 -25.73
C LEU A 3 -28.66 9.56 -25.94
N HIS A 4 -28.30 9.83 -27.21
CA HIS A 4 -27.14 10.65 -27.56
C HIS A 4 -27.39 12.16 -27.31
N TRP A 5 -28.64 12.59 -27.46
CA TRP A 5 -29.05 13.96 -27.17
C TRP A 5 -29.00 14.25 -25.66
N MET A 6 -29.58 13.35 -24.85
CA MET A 6 -29.62 13.51 -23.40
C MET A 6 -28.23 13.49 -22.77
N THR A 7 -27.32 12.66 -23.28
CA THR A 7 -25.92 12.61 -22.83
C THR A 7 -25.14 13.90 -23.13
N ARG A 8 -25.40 14.54 -24.28
CA ARG A 8 -24.82 15.85 -24.61
C ARG A 8 -25.33 16.95 -23.67
N GLN A 9 -26.63 16.97 -23.37
CA GLN A 9 -27.20 17.94 -22.46
C GLN A 9 -26.72 17.76 -21.02
N ALA A 10 -26.64 16.51 -20.55
CA ALA A 10 -26.08 16.18 -19.24
C ALA A 10 -24.62 16.64 -19.12
N TRP A 11 -23.80 16.45 -20.16
CA TRP A 11 -22.41 16.94 -20.21
C TRP A 11 -22.32 18.47 -20.18
N GLY A 12 -23.22 19.16 -20.89
CA GLY A 12 -23.31 20.62 -20.87
C GLY A 12 -23.63 21.15 -19.47
N LEU A 13 -24.61 20.55 -18.80
CA LEU A 13 -25.00 20.90 -17.44
C LEU A 13 -23.86 20.65 -16.43
N TYR A 14 -23.19 19.50 -16.52
CA TYR A 14 -22.04 19.18 -15.67
C TYR A 14 -20.90 20.21 -15.82
N ARG A 15 -20.56 20.60 -17.06
CA ARG A 15 -19.53 21.62 -17.31
C ARG A 15 -19.93 22.99 -16.77
N TYR A 16 -21.18 23.40 -16.99
CA TYR A 16 -21.70 24.66 -16.46
C TYR A 16 -21.64 24.69 -14.93
N ALA A 17 -22.14 23.64 -14.27
CA ALA A 17 -22.13 23.53 -12.81
C ALA A 17 -20.72 23.56 -12.21
N ARG A 18 -19.73 23.00 -12.93
CA ARG A 18 -18.32 23.05 -12.53
C ARG A 18 -17.70 24.45 -12.70
N LEU A 19 -18.02 25.15 -13.79
CA LEU A 19 -17.49 26.50 -14.08
C LEU A 19 -18.10 27.57 -13.15
N THR A 20 -19.33 27.37 -12.71
CA THR A 20 -20.03 28.30 -11.80
C THR A 20 -19.88 27.94 -10.33
N HIS A 21 -19.08 26.91 -10.00
CA HIS A 21 -18.90 26.38 -8.65
C HIS A 21 -20.22 25.93 -7.98
N LEU A 22 -21.24 25.61 -8.78
CA LEU A 22 -22.52 25.08 -8.30
C LEU A 22 -22.38 23.64 -7.79
N ILE A 23 -21.46 22.90 -8.41
CA ILE A 23 -20.90 21.65 -7.90
C ILE A 23 -19.42 21.93 -7.70
N ILE A 24 -18.98 21.93 -6.45
CA ILE A 24 -17.58 21.72 -6.14
C ILE A 24 -17.46 20.20 -6.26
N PRO A 25 -16.81 19.65 -7.31
CA PRO A 25 -16.42 18.23 -7.22
C PRO A 25 -15.69 18.13 -5.90
N ASP A 26 -16.06 17.17 -5.04
CA ASP A 26 -15.23 16.83 -3.88
C ASP A 26 -13.81 16.93 -4.40
N PRO A 27 -12.94 17.77 -3.79
CA PRO A 27 -11.57 17.70 -4.18
C PRO A 27 -11.29 16.21 -4.08
N VAL A 28 -11.00 15.57 -5.23
CA VAL A 28 -10.09 14.47 -5.18
C VAL A 28 -8.97 15.14 -4.44
N MET A 29 -8.88 14.89 -3.13
CA MET A 29 -7.73 15.30 -2.38
C MET A 29 -6.68 14.58 -3.20
N GLU A 30 -6.00 15.35 -4.06
CA GLU A 30 -4.71 14.98 -4.57
C GLU A 30 -3.93 14.87 -3.27
N HIS A 31 -4.06 13.71 -2.62
CA HIS A 31 -3.19 13.30 -1.55
C HIS A 31 -1.84 13.53 -2.16
N PRO A 32 -1.02 14.44 -1.58
CA PRO A 32 0.23 14.86 -2.18
C PRO A 32 0.89 13.60 -2.68
N VAL A 33 1.07 13.53 -4.01
CA VAL A 33 1.37 12.29 -4.71
C VAL A 33 2.46 11.61 -3.88
N MET A 34 2.20 10.39 -3.40
CA MET A 34 3.20 9.64 -2.61
C MET A 34 4.55 9.50 -3.36
N SER A 35 4.60 9.88 -4.64
CA SER A 35 5.78 9.91 -5.53
C SER A 35 7.01 10.55 -4.90
N ASP A 36 6.84 11.52 -4.01
CA ASP A 36 7.96 12.32 -3.51
C ASP A 36 8.48 11.81 -2.15
N ALA A 37 7.62 11.18 -1.34
CA ALA A 37 7.99 10.71 0.00
C ALA A 37 8.74 9.36 -0.01
N ILE A 38 8.59 8.55 -1.06
CA ILE A 38 9.21 7.22 -1.12
C ILE A 38 10.02 7.05 -2.41
N PRO A 39 11.29 7.45 -2.40
CA PRO A 39 12.29 6.62 -3.05
C PRO A 39 13.62 6.49 -2.30
N ASN A 40 14.07 5.24 -2.12
CA ASN A 40 15.41 4.77 -2.53
C ASN A 40 15.55 3.25 -2.76
N SER A 41 14.46 2.45 -2.72
CA SER A 41 14.48 0.99 -2.96
C SER A 41 13.72 0.54 -4.22
N ALA A 42 13.85 -0.73 -4.61
CA ALA A 42 13.05 -1.36 -5.65
C ALA A 42 11.53 -1.30 -5.37
N TYR A 43 11.13 -1.36 -4.09
CA TYR A 43 9.73 -1.28 -3.69
C TYR A 43 9.16 0.13 -3.87
N GLY A 44 9.89 1.16 -3.46
CA GLY A 44 9.50 2.55 -3.71
C GLY A 44 9.39 2.89 -5.20
N ARG A 45 10.31 2.36 -6.04
CA ARG A 45 10.20 2.49 -7.50
C ARG A 45 8.94 1.83 -8.06
N TYR A 46 8.64 0.61 -7.63
CA TYR A 46 7.43 -0.11 -8.04
C TYR A 46 6.15 0.67 -7.68
N VAL A 47 6.10 1.24 -6.47
CA VAL A 47 4.96 2.08 -6.05
C VAL A 47 4.80 3.30 -6.95
N ARG A 48 5.90 3.97 -7.33
CA ARG A 48 5.86 5.14 -8.23
C ARG A 48 5.39 4.78 -9.64
N GLU A 49 5.88 3.68 -10.20
CA GLU A 49 5.54 3.22 -11.56
C GLU A 49 4.06 2.82 -11.69
N HIS A 50 3.40 2.51 -10.58
CA HIS A 50 2.01 2.06 -10.52
C HIS A 50 1.11 3.02 -9.73
N ALA A 51 1.33 4.33 -9.88
CA ALA A 51 0.62 5.38 -9.14
C ALA A 51 -0.92 5.31 -9.24
N ASP A 52 -1.48 4.80 -10.34
CA ASP A 52 -2.93 4.62 -10.50
C ASP A 52 -3.52 3.67 -9.44
N PHE A 53 -2.79 2.61 -9.10
CA PHE A 53 -3.16 1.70 -8.01
C PHE A 53 -2.85 2.31 -6.64
N PHE A 54 -1.68 2.94 -6.52
CA PHE A 54 -1.17 3.54 -5.28
C PHE A 54 -1.62 4.99 -5.06
N ARG A 55 -2.85 5.30 -5.47
CA ARG A 55 -3.48 6.63 -5.37
C ARG A 55 -3.69 7.14 -3.95
N ARG A 56 -3.55 6.27 -2.95
CA ARG A 56 -3.85 6.55 -1.54
C ARG A 56 -2.72 6.04 -0.64
N PRO A 57 -2.29 6.83 0.37
CA PRO A 57 -1.18 6.43 1.23
C PRO A 57 -1.49 5.16 2.03
N GLU A 58 -2.74 4.93 2.40
CA GLU A 58 -3.15 3.71 3.13
C GLU A 58 -2.92 2.45 2.29
N LEU A 59 -3.11 2.52 0.96
CA LEU A 59 -2.87 1.39 0.05
C LEU A 59 -1.38 1.09 -0.04
N VAL A 60 -0.52 2.12 -0.09
CA VAL A 60 0.94 1.97 -0.07
C VAL A 60 1.39 1.30 1.22
N VAL A 61 0.89 1.77 2.37
CA VAL A 61 1.18 1.17 3.67
C VAL A 61 0.77 -0.30 3.72
N ALA A 62 -0.46 -0.62 3.30
CA ALA A 62 -0.96 -1.99 3.30
C ALA A 62 -0.11 -2.90 2.40
N PHE A 63 0.19 -2.44 1.18
CA PHE A 63 1.04 -3.13 0.22
C PHE A 63 2.45 -3.39 0.75
N LEU A 64 3.15 -2.35 1.22
CA LEU A 64 4.51 -2.49 1.74
C LEU A 64 4.54 -3.37 3.00
N THR A 65 3.49 -3.34 3.83
CA THR A 65 3.33 -4.27 4.96
C THR A 65 3.22 -5.72 4.47
N GLY A 66 2.54 -5.95 3.35
CA GLY A 66 2.49 -7.25 2.67
C GLY A 66 3.85 -7.72 2.20
N CYS A 67 4.60 -6.85 1.51
CA CYS A 67 5.97 -7.13 1.09
C CYS A 67 6.85 -7.49 2.29
N TYR A 68 6.73 -6.73 3.38
CA TYR A 68 7.50 -6.93 4.61
C TYR A 68 7.16 -8.27 5.26
N ALA A 69 5.87 -8.60 5.38
CA ALA A 69 5.43 -9.89 5.92
C ALA A 69 5.99 -11.07 5.11
N SER A 70 6.10 -10.94 3.78
CA SER A 70 6.70 -11.95 2.90
C SER A 70 8.19 -12.16 3.20
N GLN A 71 8.93 -11.08 3.47
CA GLN A 71 10.34 -11.20 3.86
C GLN A 71 10.49 -11.85 5.25
N VAL A 72 9.63 -11.49 6.21
CA VAL A 72 9.62 -12.10 7.55
C VAL A 72 9.31 -13.60 7.47
N THR A 73 8.32 -14.02 6.68
CA THR A 73 7.98 -15.44 6.52
C THR A 73 9.09 -16.21 5.81
N SER A 74 9.73 -15.62 4.79
CA SER A 74 10.89 -16.20 4.12
C SER A 74 12.05 -16.47 5.08
N VAL A 75 12.43 -15.47 5.90
CA VAL A 75 13.45 -15.64 6.94
C VAL A 75 13.04 -16.72 7.93
N GLN A 76 11.80 -16.70 8.40
CA GLN A 76 11.34 -17.68 9.38
C GLN A 76 11.35 -19.11 8.84
N ARG A 77 11.01 -19.29 7.55
CA ARG A 77 11.12 -20.57 6.85
C ARG A 77 12.55 -21.08 6.82
N GLN A 78 13.49 -20.20 6.48
CA GLN A 78 14.91 -20.55 6.42
C GLN A 78 15.46 -20.96 7.79
N GLU A 79 15.07 -20.25 8.85
CA GLU A 79 15.60 -20.49 10.20
C GLU A 79 14.92 -21.66 10.93
N ARG A 80 13.64 -21.96 10.62
CA ARG A 80 12.84 -22.93 11.40
C ARG A 80 12.15 -24.03 10.59
N GLY A 81 12.20 -23.99 9.25
CA GLY A 81 11.50 -24.91 8.36
C GLY A 81 9.97 -24.74 8.34
N ALA A 82 9.43 -23.72 9.00
CA ALA A 82 7.99 -23.45 9.08
C ALA A 82 7.71 -21.95 9.26
N ASP A 83 6.49 -21.51 8.91
CA ASP A 83 6.13 -20.08 8.87
C ASP A 83 4.96 -19.73 9.81
N PRO A 84 5.11 -19.88 11.14
CA PRO A 84 4.03 -19.53 12.07
C PRO A 84 3.57 -18.06 11.97
N PHE A 85 4.38 -17.16 11.41
CA PHE A 85 4.01 -15.75 11.19
C PHE A 85 2.82 -15.61 10.23
N THR A 86 2.69 -16.49 9.23
CA THR A 86 1.59 -16.49 8.25
C THR A 86 0.21 -16.64 8.91
N LYS A 87 0.15 -17.35 10.05
CA LYS A 87 -1.09 -17.55 10.83
C LYS A 87 -1.69 -16.24 11.36
N LYS A 88 -0.92 -15.14 11.35
CA LYS A 88 -1.38 -13.84 11.85
C LYS A 88 -2.30 -13.11 10.88
N PHE A 89 -2.20 -13.39 9.58
CA PHE A 89 -2.92 -12.67 8.54
C PHE A 89 -3.68 -13.58 7.56
N ILE A 90 -3.35 -14.88 7.48
CA ILE A 90 -4.05 -15.79 6.56
C ILE A 90 -5.54 -15.92 6.92
N GLY A 91 -6.41 -15.77 5.92
CA GLY A 91 -7.86 -15.89 6.07
C GLY A 91 -8.50 -14.82 6.97
N ARG A 92 -7.81 -13.70 7.22
CA ARG A 92 -8.29 -12.62 8.08
C ARG A 92 -8.47 -11.34 7.27
N LEU A 93 -9.50 -10.59 7.63
CA LEU A 93 -9.67 -9.22 7.19
C LEU A 93 -8.73 -8.30 7.98
N LEU A 94 -7.89 -7.55 7.28
CA LEU A 94 -6.83 -6.72 7.83
C LEU A 94 -7.30 -5.26 7.90
N ASN A 95 -7.28 -4.71 9.11
CA ASN A 95 -7.49 -3.29 9.36
C ASN A 95 -6.16 -2.62 9.70
N ARG A 96 -6.18 -1.29 9.88
CA ARG A 96 -4.98 -0.50 10.27
C ARG A 96 -4.23 -1.10 11.46
N GLN A 97 -4.94 -1.48 12.52
CA GLN A 97 -4.33 -2.00 13.75
C GLN A 97 -3.65 -3.34 13.51
N HIS A 98 -4.23 -4.20 12.67
CA HIS A 98 -3.61 -5.46 12.24
C HIS A 98 -2.30 -5.18 11.51
N LEU A 99 -2.27 -4.24 10.56
CA LEU A 99 -1.07 -3.89 9.81
C LEU A 99 0.04 -3.31 10.71
N GLN A 100 -0.29 -2.40 11.63
CA GLN A 100 0.66 -1.89 12.63
C GLN A 100 1.25 -3.00 13.49
N ARG A 101 0.39 -3.92 13.95
CA ARG A 101 0.81 -5.06 14.75
C ARG A 101 1.73 -5.98 13.97
N LEU A 102 1.43 -6.26 12.70
CA LEU A 102 2.26 -7.08 11.83
C LEU A 102 3.65 -6.45 11.64
N TYR A 103 3.73 -5.14 11.41
CA TYR A 103 5.00 -4.45 11.28
C TYR A 103 5.84 -4.58 12.57
N ARG A 104 5.27 -4.22 13.73
CA ARG A 104 5.97 -4.32 15.03
C ARG A 104 6.43 -5.75 15.35
N GLU A 105 5.55 -6.73 15.17
CA GLU A 105 5.87 -8.12 15.47
C GLU A 105 6.86 -8.72 14.47
N GLY A 106 6.78 -8.36 13.19
CA GLY A 106 7.73 -8.77 12.16
C GLY A 106 9.12 -8.22 12.41
N HIS A 107 9.22 -6.94 12.77
CA HIS A 107 10.48 -6.31 13.16
C HIS A 107 11.12 -7.01 14.36
N GLY A 108 10.31 -7.30 15.40
CA GLY A 108 10.77 -8.10 16.54
C GLY A 108 11.25 -9.51 16.16
N LYS A 109 10.63 -10.15 15.17
CA LYS A 109 11.07 -11.46 14.66
C LYS A 109 12.40 -11.38 13.93
N LEU A 110 12.55 -10.42 13.02
CA LEU A 110 13.82 -10.23 12.29
C LEU A 110 14.97 -9.88 13.25
N ALA A 111 14.70 -9.06 14.27
CA ALA A 111 15.65 -8.77 15.33
C ALA A 111 16.07 -10.03 16.10
N GLN A 112 15.10 -10.87 16.51
CA GLN A 112 15.37 -12.14 17.20
C GLN A 112 16.26 -13.09 16.40
N TYR A 113 16.16 -13.08 15.07
CA TYR A 113 16.97 -13.93 14.20
C TYR A 113 18.30 -13.28 13.79
N GLY A 114 18.55 -12.01 14.15
CA GLY A 114 19.71 -11.25 13.66
C GLY A 114 19.64 -10.94 12.15
N LYS A 115 18.44 -10.85 11.59
CA LYS A 115 18.17 -10.72 10.14
C LYS A 115 17.58 -9.36 9.74
N LEU A 116 17.71 -8.35 10.60
CA LEU A 116 17.28 -6.97 10.27
C LEU A 116 17.98 -6.45 9.00
N GLY A 117 19.21 -6.90 8.74
CA GLY A 117 19.97 -6.55 7.53
C GLY A 117 19.27 -6.88 6.20
N TYR A 118 18.28 -7.78 6.19
CA TYR A 118 17.55 -8.15 4.97
C TYR A 118 16.53 -7.09 4.51
N VAL A 119 16.12 -6.19 5.39
CA VAL A 119 15.06 -5.21 5.12
C VAL A 119 15.52 -3.77 5.34
N ILE A 120 16.55 -3.57 6.16
CA ILE A 120 16.96 -2.24 6.65
C ILE A 120 17.52 -1.31 5.57
N THR A 121 18.00 -1.84 4.45
CA THR A 121 18.58 -1.03 3.35
C THR A 121 17.58 -0.64 2.27
N GLY A 122 16.33 -1.09 2.36
CA GLY A 122 15.31 -0.80 1.33
C GLY A 122 13.89 -0.81 1.89
N LEU A 123 13.32 -2.00 2.05
CA LEU A 123 11.91 -2.17 2.37
C LEU A 123 11.47 -1.60 3.72
N ASP A 124 12.28 -1.74 4.79
CA ASP A 124 11.93 -1.27 6.14
C ASP A 124 11.88 0.27 6.21
N PRO A 125 12.88 1.02 5.70
CA PRO A 125 12.79 2.48 5.56
C PRO A 125 11.59 2.95 4.72
N ASP A 126 11.33 2.31 3.57
CA ASP A 126 10.19 2.67 2.71
C ASP A 126 8.85 2.47 3.41
N LEU A 127 8.69 1.34 4.13
CA LEU A 127 7.49 1.07 4.92
C LEU A 127 7.35 2.06 6.09
N ALA A 128 8.44 2.38 6.79
CA ALA A 128 8.43 3.37 7.87
C ALA A 128 8.01 4.75 7.36
N ASN A 129 8.57 5.20 6.25
CA ASN A 129 8.21 6.48 5.62
C ASN A 129 6.75 6.48 5.15
N ALA A 130 6.26 5.36 4.60
CA ALA A 130 4.85 5.22 4.23
C ALA A 130 3.92 5.39 5.42
N TRP A 131 4.24 4.78 6.57
CA TRP A 131 3.45 4.95 7.80
C TRP A 131 3.46 6.40 8.30
N VAL A 132 4.60 7.08 8.24
CA VAL A 132 4.71 8.50 8.62
C VAL A 132 3.89 9.39 7.69
N ALA A 133 3.99 9.17 6.37
CA ALA A 133 3.26 9.95 5.37
C ALA A 133 1.74 9.69 5.42
N CYS A 134 1.31 8.48 5.75
CA CYS A 134 -0.10 8.14 5.94
C CYS A 134 -0.70 8.85 7.16
N GLY A 135 0.10 9.06 8.21
CA GLY A 135 -0.33 9.73 9.44
C GLY A 135 -1.50 9.01 10.13
N GLU A 136 -2.46 9.79 10.62
CA GLU A 136 -3.65 9.28 11.30
C GLU A 136 -4.80 8.95 10.37
N ASN A 137 -4.76 9.44 9.12
CA ASN A 137 -5.83 9.23 8.16
C ASN A 137 -5.89 7.77 7.73
N TRP A 138 -7.08 7.17 7.86
CA TRP A 138 -7.35 5.83 7.38
C TRP A 138 -8.76 5.73 6.82
N ALA A 139 -8.91 6.00 5.53
CA ALA A 139 -10.21 6.05 4.89
C ALA A 139 -10.41 4.97 3.81
N ILE A 140 -9.59 3.90 3.81
CA ILE A 140 -9.82 2.70 2.98
C ILE A 140 -10.58 1.66 3.80
N SER A 141 -11.35 0.80 3.12
CA SER A 141 -12.00 -0.33 3.77
C SER A 141 -10.98 -1.40 4.20
N ASP A 142 -11.37 -2.25 5.14
CA ASP A 142 -10.54 -3.38 5.54
C ASP A 142 -10.35 -4.37 4.37
N GLU A 143 -11.30 -4.44 3.43
CA GLU A 143 -11.18 -5.24 2.19
C GLU A 143 -10.11 -4.67 1.26
N GLU A 144 -10.12 -3.35 1.02
CA GLU A 144 -9.09 -2.66 0.23
C GLU A 144 -7.70 -2.83 0.86
N ALA A 145 -7.60 -2.68 2.18
CA ALA A 145 -6.35 -2.89 2.92
C ALA A 145 -5.86 -4.34 2.78
N THR A 146 -6.76 -5.31 2.98
CA THR A 146 -6.45 -6.74 2.83
C THR A 146 -6.01 -7.07 1.42
N PHE A 147 -6.67 -6.49 0.41
CA PHE A 147 -6.34 -6.71 -0.99
C PHE A 147 -4.95 -6.15 -1.32
N ALA A 148 -4.68 -4.88 -1.00
CA ALA A 148 -3.36 -4.27 -1.22
C ALA A 148 -2.24 -5.03 -0.50
N PHE A 149 -2.47 -5.43 0.75
CA PHE A 149 -1.56 -6.30 1.51
C PHE A 149 -1.28 -7.61 0.77
N THR A 150 -2.32 -8.28 0.27
CA THR A 150 -2.19 -9.57 -0.43
C THR A 150 -1.36 -9.42 -1.71
N ILE A 151 -1.61 -8.35 -2.48
CA ILE A 151 -0.82 -8.02 -3.68
C ILE A 151 0.66 -7.82 -3.31
N GLY A 152 0.95 -7.05 -2.26
CA GLY A 152 2.31 -6.84 -1.78
C GLY A 152 2.99 -8.13 -1.33
N TYR A 153 2.30 -8.97 -0.57
CA TYR A 153 2.81 -10.25 -0.11
C TYR A 153 3.19 -11.18 -1.28
N SER A 154 2.37 -11.21 -2.32
CA SER A 154 2.60 -12.02 -3.53
C SER A 154 3.73 -11.48 -4.42
N LEU A 155 3.87 -10.17 -4.55
CA LEU A 155 4.85 -9.56 -5.45
C LEU A 155 6.23 -9.34 -4.83
N ALA A 156 6.34 -9.44 -3.50
CA ALA A 156 7.53 -9.10 -2.72
C ALA A 156 8.83 -9.68 -3.29
N TYR A 157 8.81 -10.97 -3.63
CA TYR A 157 9.98 -11.68 -4.15
C TYR A 157 10.41 -11.15 -5.52
N ARG A 158 9.44 -10.90 -6.42
CA ARG A 158 9.72 -10.43 -7.78
C ARG A 158 10.30 -9.01 -7.76
N ILE A 159 9.72 -8.13 -6.94
CA ILE A 159 10.21 -6.75 -6.79
C ILE A 159 11.62 -6.74 -6.18
N GLY A 160 11.87 -7.55 -5.15
CA GLY A 160 13.20 -7.65 -4.54
C GLY A 160 14.29 -8.19 -5.47
N GLN A 161 13.95 -8.91 -6.56
CA GLN A 161 14.95 -9.29 -7.56
C GLN A 161 15.36 -8.12 -8.48
N LEU A 162 14.56 -7.05 -8.57
CA LEU A 162 14.90 -5.86 -9.37
C LEU A 162 16.01 -4.99 -8.74
N GLU A 163 16.42 -5.33 -7.52
CA GLU A 163 17.46 -4.66 -6.75
C GLU A 163 18.85 -5.27 -6.94
N LYS A 164 18.94 -6.44 -7.61
CA LYS A 164 20.18 -7.14 -7.95
C LYS A 164 20.57 -6.93 -9.39
#